data_AF-K7YWY1-F1
#
_entry.id   AF-K7YWY1-F1
#
_cell.length_a   1.000
_cell.length_b   1.000
_cell.length_c   1.000
_cell.angle_alpha   90.00
_cell.angle_beta   90.00
_cell.angle_gamma   90.00
#
_symmetry.space_group_name_H-M   'P 1'
#
loop_
_entity.id
_entity.type
_entity.pdbx_description
1 polymer ?
#
loop_
_entity_poly.entity_id
_entity_poly.type
_entity_poly.pdbx_seq_one_letter_code
_entity_poly.pdbx_strand_id
1 'polypeptide(L)'
;MMRTLLIALVMSASVAHAKVCKDSDQGLIPESAGKVIYSLGDENCLGDSCYRQVVKEFDRCLDSQKLLEFACQQGEIIEKEILCAPDQACRQGACVKK
;
A
#
# COMPACT_ATOMS: atom_id res chain seq x y z
N MET A 1 -22.84 50.36 25.08
CA MET A 1 -23.46 49.06 24.72
C MET A 1 -22.56 48.41 23.67
N MET A 2 -21.66 47.51 24.07
CA MET A 2 -20.75 46.82 23.13
C MET A 2 -21.13 45.35 23.12
N ARG A 3 -21.70 44.89 22.00
CA ARG A 3 -22.15 43.50 21.81
C ARG A 3 -20.94 42.66 21.41
N THR A 4 -20.48 41.81 22.31
CA THR A 4 -19.45 40.81 22.04
C THR A 4 -20.04 39.72 21.15
N LEU A 5 -19.61 39.65 19.88
CA LEU A 5 -19.92 38.53 18.99
C LEU A 5 -19.07 37.32 19.41
N LEU A 6 -19.72 36.27 19.93
CA LEU A 6 -19.13 34.95 20.09
C LEU A 6 -19.09 34.27 18.72
N ILE A 7 -17.93 34.25 18.08
CA ILE A 7 -17.68 33.46 16.87
C ILE A 7 -17.39 32.02 17.34
N ALA A 8 -18.37 31.14 17.19
CA ALA A 8 -18.17 29.71 17.42
C ALA A 8 -17.30 29.14 16.28
N LEU A 9 -16.03 28.86 16.56
CA LEU A 9 -15.18 28.06 15.68
C LEU A 9 -15.71 26.61 15.69
N VAL A 10 -16.44 26.24 14.64
CA VAL A 10 -16.77 24.83 14.38
C VAL A 10 -15.49 24.18 13.84
N MET A 11 -14.74 23.52 14.71
CA MET A 11 -13.64 22.67 14.26
C MET A 11 -14.24 21.41 13.62
N SER A 12 -14.41 21.45 12.30
CA SER A 12 -14.67 20.27 11.51
C SER A 12 -13.44 19.37 11.56
N ALA A 13 -13.46 18.37 12.44
CA ALA A 13 -12.48 17.30 12.44
C ALA A 13 -12.68 16.50 11.15
N SER A 14 -11.80 16.69 10.18
CA SER A 14 -11.68 15.80 9.04
C SER A 14 -11.34 14.41 9.57
N VAL A 15 -12.25 13.45 9.38
CA VAL A 15 -11.97 12.04 9.66
C VAL A 15 -10.91 11.60 8.66
N ALA A 16 -9.66 11.56 9.09
CA ALA A 16 -8.59 10.95 8.34
C ALA A 16 -8.92 9.45 8.20
N HIS A 17 -9.46 9.06 7.05
CA HIS A 17 -9.68 7.66 6.73
C HIS A 17 -8.30 7.03 6.57
N ALA A 18 -7.85 6.30 7.58
CA ALA A 18 -6.56 5.63 7.55
C ALA A 18 -6.56 4.61 6.40
N LYS A 19 -5.86 4.93 5.30
CA LYS A 19 -5.60 3.99 4.23
C LYS A 19 -4.76 2.84 4.78
N VAL A 20 -5.17 1.62 4.49
CA VAL A 20 -4.41 0.43 4.87
C VAL A 20 -3.52 0.09 3.68
N CYS A 21 -2.21 0.08 3.91
CA CYS A 21 -1.25 -0.58 3.03
C CYS A 21 -0.21 -1.24 3.94
N LYS A 22 -0.08 -2.57 3.82
CA LYS A 22 0.89 -3.38 4.56
C LYS A 22 1.72 -4.18 3.59
N ASP A 23 3.02 -4.04 3.72
CA ASP A 23 4.02 -4.67 2.88
C ASP A 23 4.82 -5.67 3.73
N SER A 24 5.00 -6.90 3.24
CA SER A 24 5.64 -7.97 4.02
C SER A 24 7.17 -7.89 4.03
N ASP A 25 7.80 -7.30 3.03
CA ASP A 25 9.25 -7.06 3.00
C ASP A 25 9.61 -5.57 3.18
N GLN A 26 8.60 -4.70 3.26
CA GLN A 26 8.73 -3.30 3.69
C GLN A 26 9.50 -2.43 2.69
N GLY A 27 9.32 -2.66 1.39
CA GLY A 27 9.82 -1.77 0.38
C GLY A 27 9.91 -2.42 -0.99
N LEU A 28 10.76 -1.86 -1.83
CA LEU A 28 11.12 -2.46 -3.11
C LEU A 28 12.41 -3.25 -2.88
N ILE A 29 12.31 -4.50 -2.44
CA ILE A 29 13.44 -5.37 -2.06
C ILE A 29 13.51 -6.58 -3.01
N PRO A 30 14.27 -6.47 -4.11
CA PRO A 30 14.23 -7.47 -5.18
C PRO A 30 14.68 -8.87 -4.75
N GLU A 31 15.50 -9.00 -3.71
CA GLU A 31 16.04 -10.28 -3.23
C GLU A 31 15.09 -11.03 -2.29
N SER A 32 13.96 -10.43 -1.92
CA SER A 32 12.94 -11.02 -1.05
C SER A 32 11.65 -11.19 -1.85
N ALA A 33 10.97 -12.33 -1.70
CA ALA A 33 9.62 -12.46 -2.23
C ALA A 33 8.64 -11.89 -1.22
N GLY A 34 7.86 -10.91 -1.64
CA GLY A 34 6.93 -10.17 -0.81
C GLY A 34 5.48 -10.25 -1.28
N LYS A 35 4.68 -9.45 -0.57
CA LYS A 35 3.23 -9.36 -0.69
C LYS A 35 2.76 -8.06 -0.07
N VAL A 36 1.94 -7.34 -0.80
CA VAL A 36 1.22 -6.18 -0.29
C VAL A 36 -0.25 -6.50 -0.04
N ILE A 37 -0.75 -6.05 1.10
CA ILE A 37 -2.18 -6.03 1.44
C ILE A 37 -2.60 -4.57 1.57
N TYR A 38 -3.48 -4.09 0.69
CA TYR A 38 -3.94 -2.70 0.70
C TYR A 38 -5.47 -2.58 0.60
N SER A 39 -6.02 -1.51 1.17
CA SER A 39 -7.45 -1.18 1.09
C SER A 39 -7.76 -0.34 -0.14
N LEU A 40 -8.94 -0.53 -0.74
CA LEU A 40 -9.43 0.31 -1.84
C LEU A 40 -9.99 1.68 -1.37
N GLY A 41 -9.81 2.03 -0.10
CA GLY A 41 -10.17 3.33 0.48
C GLY A 41 -11.57 3.38 1.07
N ASP A 42 -12.58 2.84 0.38
CA ASP A 42 -13.97 2.97 0.83
C ASP A 42 -14.31 1.98 1.96
N GLU A 43 -14.71 2.55 3.10
CA GLU A 43 -15.33 1.81 4.20
C GLU A 43 -16.81 1.62 3.86
N ASN A 44 -17.22 0.37 3.65
CA ASN A 44 -18.61 0.03 3.38
C ASN A 44 -19.27 -0.37 4.70
N CYS A 45 -20.33 0.33 5.09
CA CYS A 45 -21.07 0.04 6.32
C CYS A 45 -22.44 -0.56 6.02
N LEU A 46 -22.77 -1.65 6.70
CA LEU A 46 -24.08 -2.30 6.71
C LEU A 46 -24.64 -2.21 8.14
N GLY A 47 -25.45 -1.17 8.39
CA GLY A 47 -25.89 -0.83 9.74
C GLY A 47 -24.70 -0.36 10.59
N ASP A 48 -24.55 -0.93 11.79
CA ASP A 48 -23.46 -0.61 12.72
C ASP A 48 -22.15 -1.36 12.41
N SER A 49 -22.12 -2.18 11.36
CA SER A 49 -20.94 -2.95 10.96
C SER A 49 -20.27 -2.33 9.74
N CYS A 50 -19.00 -1.98 9.86
CA CYS A 50 -18.20 -1.42 8.77
C CYS A 50 -17.10 -2.40 8.36
N TYR A 51 -16.92 -2.58 7.05
CA TYR A 51 -15.85 -3.39 6.48
C TYR A 51 -15.08 -2.60 5.42
N ARG A 52 -13.79 -2.92 5.28
CA ARG A 52 -12.94 -2.41 4.20
C ARG A 52 -12.62 -3.55 3.25
N GLN A 53 -12.79 -3.31 1.95
CA GLN A 53 -12.30 -4.24 0.95
C GLN A 53 -10.77 -4.12 0.88
N VAL A 54 -10.09 -5.26 1.00
CA VAL A 54 -8.63 -5.37 0.87
C VAL A 54 -8.27 -6.22 -0.33
N VAL A 55 -7.23 -5.81 -1.05
CA VAL A 55 -6.59 -6.53 -2.14
C VAL A 55 -5.26 -7.09 -1.66
N LYS A 56 -4.85 -8.21 -2.24
CA LYS A 56 -3.55 -8.84 -1.99
C LYS A 56 -2.81 -8.98 -3.31
N GLU A 57 -1.65 -8.36 -3.42
CA GLU A 57 -0.73 -8.50 -4.54
C GLU A 57 0.55 -9.19 -4.06
N PHE A 58 1.18 -9.95 -4.95
CA PHE A 58 2.41 -10.69 -4.68
C PHE A 58 3.44 -10.34 -5.73
N ASP A 59 4.70 -10.28 -5.31
CA ASP A 59 5.80 -10.10 -6.23
C ASP A 59 5.89 -11.30 -7.16
N ARG A 60 6.16 -11.00 -8.43
CA ARG A 60 6.09 -12.03 -9.47
C ARG A 60 7.08 -11.77 -10.57
N CYS A 61 7.64 -12.86 -11.09
CA CYS A 61 8.51 -12.80 -12.25
C CYS A 61 7.66 -12.60 -13.50
N LEU A 62 7.93 -11.52 -14.23
CA LEU A 62 7.36 -11.28 -15.56
C LEU A 62 8.10 -12.12 -16.61
N ASP A 63 9.40 -12.32 -16.41
CA ASP A 63 10.23 -13.24 -17.15
C ASP A 63 11.43 -13.72 -16.30
N SER A 64 12.40 -14.41 -16.90
CA SER A 64 13.57 -14.96 -16.19
C SER A 64 14.53 -13.91 -15.57
N GLN A 65 14.39 -12.64 -15.93
CA GLN A 65 15.25 -11.53 -15.52
C GLN A 65 14.47 -10.35 -14.95
N LYS A 66 13.17 -10.25 -15.20
CA LYS A 66 12.33 -9.15 -14.75
C LYS A 66 11.38 -9.56 -13.62
N LEU A 67 11.49 -8.86 -12.50
CA LEU A 67 10.60 -8.91 -11.34
C LEU A 67 9.58 -7.76 -11.43
N LEU A 68 8.32 -8.03 -11.15
CA LEU A 68 7.33 -7.02 -10.79
C LEU A 68 7.17 -7.04 -9.27
N GLU A 69 7.58 -5.94 -8.65
CA GLU A 69 7.63 -5.71 -7.21
C GLU A 69 6.45 -4.82 -6.79
N PHE A 70 5.76 -5.19 -5.72
CA PHE A 70 4.72 -4.41 -5.06
C PHE A 70 5.22 -3.91 -3.73
N ALA A 71 5.01 -2.63 -3.43
CA ALA A 71 5.39 -2.06 -2.14
C ALA A 71 4.37 -1.06 -1.62
N CYS A 72 4.46 -0.74 -0.33
CA CYS A 72 3.70 0.36 0.27
C CYS A 72 4.54 1.64 0.37
N GLN A 73 4.10 2.71 -0.28
CA GLN A 73 4.72 4.03 -0.16
C GLN A 73 3.68 5.06 0.30
N GLN A 74 3.93 5.73 1.42
CA GLN A 74 3.03 6.74 2.01
C GLN A 74 1.58 6.24 2.24
N GLY A 75 1.40 4.94 2.47
CA GLY A 75 0.09 4.32 2.69
C GLY A 75 -0.67 3.96 1.41
N GLU A 76 -0.07 4.17 0.24
CA GLU A 76 -0.58 3.69 -1.05
C GLU A 76 0.23 2.49 -1.55
N ILE A 77 -0.43 1.65 -2.34
CA ILE A 77 0.25 0.65 -3.15
C ILE A 77 1.03 1.33 -4.28
N ILE A 78 2.26 0.88 -4.49
CA ILE A 78 3.05 1.14 -5.70
C ILE A 78 3.48 -0.20 -6.31
N GLU A 79 3.75 -0.20 -7.61
CA GLU A 79 4.38 -1.31 -8.29
C GLU A 79 5.58 -0.83 -9.11
N LYS A 80 6.58 -1.70 -9.27
CA LYS A 80 7.78 -1.39 -10.04
C LYS A 80 8.32 -2.62 -10.75
N GLU A 81 8.63 -2.48 -12.02
CA GLU A 81 9.45 -3.47 -12.74
C GLU A 81 10.93 -3.29 -12.39
N ILE A 82 11.56 -4.37 -11.93
CA ILE A 82 12.97 -4.42 -11.53
C ILE A 82 13.68 -5.49 -12.38
N LEU A 83 14.82 -5.11 -12.96
CA LEU A 83 15.70 -6.05 -13.64
C LEU A 83 16.66 -6.64 -12.61
N CYS A 84 16.70 -7.98 -12.51
CA CYS A 84 17.64 -8.66 -11.64
C CYS A 84 19.10 -8.40 -12.08
N ALA A 85 20.04 -8.53 -11.15
CA ALA A 85 21.46 -8.37 -11.46
C ALA A 85 21.93 -9.41 -12.49
N PRO A 86 23.02 -9.17 -13.24
CA PRO A 86 23.49 -10.08 -14.30
C PRO A 86 23.76 -11.53 -13.83
N ASP A 87 24.12 -11.74 -12.57
CA ASP A 87 24.37 -13.04 -11.94
C ASP A 87 23.14 -13.63 -11.21
N GLN A 88 21.99 -12.97 -11.30
CA GLN A 88 20.71 -13.40 -10.74
C GLN A 88 19.69 -13.76 -11.82
N ALA A 89 18.68 -14.53 -11.44
CA ALA A 89 17.49 -14.80 -12.23
C ALA A 89 16.27 -14.56 -11.34
N CYS A 90 15.19 -14.06 -11.93
CA CYS A 90 13.92 -13.97 -11.21
C CYS A 90 13.34 -15.38 -11.05
N ARG A 91 13.11 -15.79 -9.80
CA ARG A 91 12.43 -17.05 -9.46
C ARG A 91 11.52 -16.82 -8.26
N GLN A 92 10.28 -17.29 -8.35
CA GLN A 92 9.31 -17.27 -7.25
C GLN A 92 9.08 -15.87 -6.63
N GLY A 93 9.11 -14.82 -7.45
CA GLY A 93 8.90 -13.45 -6.98
C GLY A 93 10.12 -12.81 -6.33
N ALA A 94 11.33 -13.34 -6.55
CA ALA A 94 12.56 -12.74 -6.08
C ALA A 94 13.70 -12.90 -7.09
N CYS A 95 14.65 -11.96 -7.09
CA CYS A 95 15.93 -12.05 -7.75
C CYS A 95 16.88 -12.92 -6.93
N VAL A 96 17.13 -14.14 -7.40
CA VAL A 96 18.01 -15.12 -6.74
C VAL A 96 19.23 -15.41 -7.60
N LYS A 97 20.35 -15.76 -6.97
CA LYS A 97 21.58 -16.14 -7.69
C LYS A 97 21.32 -17.35 -8.61
N LYS A 98 21.90 -17.33 -9.82
CA LYS A 98 21.80 -18.41 -10.82
C LYS A 98 22.44 -19.71 -10.35
#